data_AF-V4A857-F1
#
_entry.id   AF-V4A857-F1
#
_cell.length_a   1.000
_cell.length_b   1.000
_cell.length_c   1.000
_cell.angle_alpha   90.00
_cell.angle_beta   90.00
_cell.angle_gamma   90.00
#
_symmetry.space_group_name_H-M   'P 1'
#
loop_
_entity.id
_entity.type
_entity.pdbx_description
1 polymer ?
#
loop_
_entity_poly.entity_id
_entity_poly.type
_entity_poly.pdbx_seq_one_letter_code
_entity_poly.pdbx_strand_id
1 'polypeptide(L)' 'VLQLVKNTSDGSKLDVIIQGKKKYTYQFDSAHTREMFCLQIRQMKSMHSTEKDVDQISVFIGTWNMGE' A
#
# COMPACT_ATOMS: atom_id res chain seq x y z
N VAL A 1 0.48 -4.53 -5.94
CA VAL A 1 -0.04 -4.61 -4.55
C VAL A 1 -1.48 -5.08 -4.60
N LEU A 2 -1.74 -6.28 -4.11
CA LEU A 2 -3.09 -6.81 -3.98
C LEU A 2 -3.80 -6.24 -2.76
N GLN A 3 -3.07 -6.03 -1.67
CA GLN A 3 -3.66 -5.60 -0.40
C GLN A 3 -2.65 -4.85 0.47
N LEU A 4 -3.15 -3.84 1.19
CA LEU A 4 -2.45 -3.21 2.31
C LEU A 4 -3.14 -3.64 3.61
N VAL A 5 -2.39 -4.16 4.56
CA VAL A 5 -2.89 -4.63 5.85
C VAL A 5 -2.20 -3.86 6.96
N LYS A 6 -2.96 -3.02 7.67
CA LYS A 6 -2.46 -2.32 8.85
C LYS A 6 -2.33 -3.33 9.98
N ASN A 7 -1.21 -3.29 10.70
CA ASN A 7 -1.05 -4.14 11.88
C ASN A 7 -1.89 -3.55 13.03
N THR A 8 -2.69 -4.39 13.68
CA THR A 8 -3.58 -4.00 14.79
C THR A 8 -2.86 -3.88 16.13
N SER A 9 -1.73 -4.56 16.29
CA SER A 9 -0.91 -4.53 17.52
C SER A 9 0.17 -3.44 17.48
N ASP A 10 0.65 -3.10 16.29
CA ASP A 10 1.70 -2.10 16.09
C ASP A 10 1.30 -1.15 14.96
N GLY A 11 0.82 0.04 15.32
CA GLY A 11 0.32 1.03 14.37
C GLY A 11 1.38 1.55 13.38
N SER A 12 2.66 1.30 13.64
CA SER A 12 3.77 1.68 12.77
C SER A 12 4.12 0.64 11.70
N LYS A 13 3.53 -0.57 11.76
CA LYS A 13 3.76 -1.64 10.79
C LYS A 13 2.66 -1.69 9.72
N LEU A 14 3.09 -1.92 8.49
CA LEU A 14 2.20 -2.14 7.34
C LEU A 14 2.64 -3.39 6.58
N ASP A 15 1.73 -4.34 6.45
CA ASP A 15 1.90 -5.49 5.58
C ASP A 15 1.40 -5.16 4.18
N VAL A 16 2.23 -5.42 3.17
CA VAL A 16 1.94 -5.20 1.76
C VAL A 16 1.96 -6.55 1.06
N ILE A 17 0.81 -6.95 0.54
CA ILE A 17 0.66 -8.20 -0.22
C ILE A 17 0.71 -7.83 -1.70
N ILE A 18 1.57 -8.49 -2.46
CA ILE A 18 1.68 -8.33 -3.91
C ILE A 18 1.38 -9.69 -4.54
N GLN A 19 0.51 -9.72 -5.55
CA GLN A 19 0.11 -10.96 -6.21
C GLN A 19 1.35 -11.73 -6.70
N GLY A 20 1.42 -13.03 -6.38
CA GLY A 20 2.54 -13.89 -6.75
C GLY A 20 3.85 -13.65 -5.97
N LYS A 21 3.87 -12.76 -4.97
CA LYS A 21 5.02 -12.52 -4.10
C LYS A 21 4.69 -12.82 -2.63
N LYS A 22 5.74 -13.05 -1.84
CA LYS A 22 5.61 -13.16 -0.38
C LYS A 22 5.11 -11.84 0.21
N LYS A 23 4.44 -11.92 1.36
CA LYS A 23 4.03 -10.76 2.15
C LYS A 23 5.27 -9.96 2.56
N TYR A 24 5.24 -8.65 2.35
CA TYR A 24 6.29 -7.74 2.82
C TYR A 24 5.78 -6.97 4.02
N THR A 25 6.55 -6.92 5.10
CA THR A 25 6.23 -6.12 6.29
C THR A 25 7.15 -4.91 6.31
N TYR A 26 6.57 -3.72 6.30
CA TYR A 26 7.30 -2.45 6.40
C TYR A 26 7.13 -1.86 7.79
N GLN A 27 8.24 -1.38 8.35
CA GLN A 27 8.30 -0.65 9.60
C GLN A 27 8.43 0.85 9.27
N PHE A 28 7.55 1.67 9.81
CA PHE A 28 7.62 3.12 9.70
C PHE A 28 8.11 3.73 11.02
N ASP A 29 8.63 4.97 10.96
CA ASP A 29 9.03 5.72 12.14
C ASP A 29 7.84 6.03 13.06
N SER A 30 6.65 6.19 12.49
CA SER A 30 5.43 6.45 13.24
C SER A 30 4.18 5.94 12.51
N ALA A 31 3.09 5.75 13.27
CA ALA A 31 1.78 5.45 12.71
C ALA A 31 1.27 6.55 11.75
N HIS A 32 1.66 7.80 11.99
CA HIS A 32 1.32 8.94 11.14
C HIS A 32 2.02 8.83 9.77
N THR A 33 3.33 8.56 9.74
CA THR A 33 4.09 8.35 8.50
C THR A 33 3.52 7.17 7.70
N ARG A 34 3.17 6.08 8.38
CA ARG A 34 2.48 4.93 7.77
C ARG A 34 1.13 5.30 7.17
N GLU A 35 0.36 6.16 7.84
CA GLU A 35 -0.94 6.65 7.33
C GLU A 35 -0.76 7.49 6.07
N MET A 36 0.21 8.41 6.06
CA MET A 36 0.54 9.25 4.90
C MET A 36 0.92 8.39 3.70
N PHE A 37 1.72 7.34 3.90
CA PHE A 37 2.03 6.36 2.85
C PHE A 37 0.77 5.66 2.32
N CYS A 38 -0.12 5.18 3.21
CA CYS A 38 -1.39 4.58 2.77
C CYS A 38 -2.25 5.54 1.94
N LEU A 39 -2.28 6.82 2.29
CA LEU A 39 -3.02 7.85 1.54
C LEU A 39 -2.41 8.08 0.16
N GLN A 40 -1.08 8.17 0.04
CA GLN A 40 -0.41 8.30 -1.26
C GLN A 40 -0.71 7.11 -2.17
N ILE A 41 -0.65 5.88 -1.65
CA ILE A 41 -0.98 4.69 -2.43
C ILE A 41 -2.46 4.69 -2.87
N ARG A 42 -3.37 5.15 -2.00
CA ARG A 42 -4.78 5.34 -2.36
C ARG A 42 -4.96 6.39 -3.45
N GLN A 43 -4.21 7.51 -3.38
CA GLN A 43 -4.24 8.55 -4.40
C GLN A 43 -3.73 8.03 -5.75
N MET A 44 -2.63 7.26 -5.76
CA MET A 44 -2.14 6.60 -6.97
C MET A 44 -3.17 5.64 -7.55
N LYS A 45 -3.84 4.83 -6.71
CA LYS A 45 -4.96 3.99 -7.16
C LYS A 45 -6.09 4.85 -7.75
N SER A 46 -6.44 5.96 -7.12
CA SER A 46 -7.49 6.85 -7.61
C SER A 46 -7.14 7.51 -8.95
N MET A 47 -5.89 7.87 -9.19
CA MET A 47 -5.45 8.51 -10.44
C MET A 47 -5.38 7.51 -11.61
N HIS A 48 -5.11 6.24 -11.33
CA HIS A 48 -4.88 5.21 -12.34
C HIS A 48 -6.01 4.16 -12.46
N SER A 49 -7.05 4.22 -11.62
CA SER A 49 -8.20 3.30 -11.70
C SER A 49 -9.32 3.94 -12.53
N THR A 50 -9.47 3.50 -13.78
CA THR A 50 -10.65 3.77 -14.62
C THR A 50 -11.87 2.92 -14.23
N GLU A 51 -11.73 1.97 -13.31
CA GLU A 51 -12.81 1.07 -12.89
C GLU A 51 -13.39 1.46 -11.53
N LYS A 52 -14.73 1.60 -11.51
CA LYS A 52 -15.56 1.80 -10.34
C LYS A 52 -15.52 0.57 -9.44
N ASP A 53 -15.36 0.85 -8.15
CA ASP A 53 -15.68 -0.01 -7.00
C ASP A 53 -15.21 -1.47 -7.05
N VAL A 54 -14.13 -1.77 -6.34
CA VAL A 54 -14.14 -2.91 -5.43
C VAL A 54 -13.39 -2.52 -4.15
N ASP A 55 -14.11 -2.68 -3.04
CA ASP A 55 -13.68 -2.61 -1.65
C ASP A 55 -12.65 -3.71 -1.37
N GLN A 56 -11.42 -3.49 -1.83
CA GLN A 56 -10.17 -4.15 -1.47
C GLN A 56 -9.09 -3.43 -2.29
N ILE A 57 -8.10 -2.84 -1.62
CA ILE A 57 -7.10 -1.97 -2.27
C ILE A 57 -6.09 -2.83 -3.05
N SER A 58 -6.48 -3.29 -4.23
CA SER A 58 -5.61 -3.80 -5.29
C SER A 58 -4.97 -2.60 -6.01
N VAL A 59 -3.76 -2.20 -5.61
CA VAL A 59 -2.95 -1.21 -6.35
C VAL A 59 -2.00 -1.95 -7.29
N PHE A 60 -2.27 -1.93 -8.59
CA PHE A 60 -1.29 -2.36 -9.59
C PHE A 60 -0.17 -1.32 -9.65
N ILE A 61 0.94 -1.56 -8.94
CA ILE A 61 2.16 -0.75 -9.05
C ILE A 61 2.99 -1.39 -10.15
N GLY A 62 2.84 -0.87 -11.37
CA GLY A 62 3.89 -1.00 -12.38
C GLY A 62 5.18 -0.44 -11.79
N THR A 63 6.29 -1.14 -12.01
CA THR A 63 7.62 -0.86 -11.44
C THR A 63 7.98 0.62 -11.53
N TRP A 64 7.74 1.37 -10.46
CA TRP A 64 8.31 2.68 -10.27
C TRP A 64 9.76 2.47 -9.87
N ASN A 65 10.67 2.64 -10.84
CA ASN A 65 12.06 2.94 -10.56
C ASN A 65 12.10 4.30 -9.85
N MET A 66 11.87 4.33 -8.53
CA MET A 66 12.34 5.43 -7.69
C MET A 66 13.80 5.13 -7.33
N GLY A 67 14.69 5.52 -8.23
CA GLY A 67 16.14 5.45 -8.04
C GLY A 67 16.83 6.34 -9.05
N GLU A 68 17.08 7.58 -8.67
CA GLU A 68 18.44 7.99 -8.26
C GLU A 68 18.39 8.45 -6.80
#